data_AF-A0A231VHN4-F1
#
_entry.id   AF-A0A231VHN4-F1
#
_cell.length_a   1.000
_cell.length_b   1.000
_cell.length_c   1.000
_cell.angle_alpha   90.00
_cell.angle_beta   90.00
_cell.angle_gamma   90.00
#
_symmetry.space_group_name_H-M   'P 1'
#
loop_
_entity.id
_entity.type
_entity.pdbx_description
1 polymer ?
#
loop_
_entity_poly.entity_id
_entity_poly.type
_entity_poly.pdbx_seq_one_letter_code
_entity_poly.pdbx_strand_id
1 'polypeptide(L)'
;MKYLKNPLGMTLIEVLVAIALFAIAAIPLLGIFHESVITNADSKIKTKEATIAQSIAEDIKAGNTNVSNWNIPSDYYLIEDPNQSKVDMGNGVTEYKISIGKLQSGTDPFVLYAIAPSAEITGYTPPNFYSDNGDYDDIINRLNDIVTLVIVITWTALFSLFVVLPKLGLGGIITVVDNIIDSWNKNIRALKDLATNAAKSVNLNIPWWLKWW
;
A
#
# COMPACT_ATOMS: atom_id res chain seq x y z
N MET A 1 33.28 28.35 -29.68
CA MET A 1 32.25 27.46 -29.10
C MET A 1 31.33 28.23 -28.13
N LYS A 2 30.63 29.28 -28.59
CA LYS A 2 29.77 30.13 -27.74
C LYS A 2 28.25 29.86 -27.93
N TYR A 3 27.90 28.97 -28.86
CA TYR A 3 26.51 28.74 -29.32
C TYR A 3 25.85 27.46 -28.77
N LEU A 4 26.53 26.69 -27.92
CA LEU A 4 26.00 25.43 -27.37
C LEU A 4 25.57 25.52 -25.90
N LYS A 5 25.74 26.68 -25.27
CA LYS A 5 25.43 26.90 -23.84
C LYS A 5 24.25 27.86 -23.68
N ASN A 6 23.29 27.49 -22.85
CA ASN A 6 22.21 28.35 -22.36
C ASN A 6 22.83 29.56 -21.60
N PRO A 7 22.13 30.72 -21.45
CA PRO A 7 22.57 31.84 -20.61
C PRO A 7 23.04 31.47 -19.18
N LEU A 8 22.63 30.31 -18.64
CA LEU A 8 23.12 29.75 -17.37
C LEU A 8 24.43 28.95 -17.48
N GLY A 9 25.05 28.87 -18.66
CA GLY A 9 26.33 28.18 -18.90
C GLY A 9 26.25 26.67 -19.14
N MET A 10 25.05 26.07 -19.09
CA MET A 10 24.81 24.64 -19.35
C MET A 10 24.57 24.33 -20.82
N THR A 11 25.14 23.23 -21.29
CA THR A 11 24.88 22.67 -22.62
C THR A 11 23.63 21.80 -22.62
N LEU A 12 22.98 21.65 -23.78
CA LEU A 12 21.82 20.76 -23.95
C LEU A 12 22.13 19.32 -23.50
N ILE A 13 23.35 18.84 -23.77
CA ILE A 13 23.76 17.49 -23.42
C ILE A 13 23.93 17.30 -21.91
N GLU A 14 24.42 18.30 -21.18
CA GLU A 14 24.52 18.26 -19.72
C GLU A 14 23.12 18.20 -19.08
N VAL A 15 22.15 18.94 -19.61
CA VAL A 15 20.76 18.89 -19.14
C VAL A 15 20.14 17.51 -19.39
N LEU A 16 20.34 16.94 -20.58
CA LEU A 16 19.84 15.60 -20.91
C LEU A 16 20.46 14.51 -20.03
N VAL A 17 21.78 14.58 -19.79
CA VAL A 17 22.49 13.64 -18.92
C VAL A 17 22.01 13.77 -17.47
N ALA A 18 21.80 14.99 -16.97
CA ALA A 18 21.29 15.22 -15.62
C ALA A 18 19.87 14.66 -15.43
N ILE A 19 18.97 14.87 -16.40
CA ILE A 19 17.62 14.30 -16.37
C ILE A 19 17.67 12.77 -16.45
N ALA A 20 18.54 12.20 -17.28
CA ALA A 20 18.71 10.75 -17.39
C ALA A 20 19.20 10.13 -16.07
N LEU A 21 20.21 10.73 -15.44
CA LEU A 21 20.73 10.28 -14.14
C LEU A 21 19.68 10.44 -13.03
N PHE A 22 18.93 11.54 -13.04
CA PHE A 22 17.84 11.76 -12.10
C PHE A 22 16.72 10.72 -12.27
N ALA A 23 16.34 10.39 -13.51
CA ALA A 23 15.32 9.38 -13.78
C ALA A 23 15.73 7.98 -13.28
N ILE A 24 16.99 7.58 -13.51
CA ILE A 24 17.53 6.30 -13.01
C ILE A 24 17.51 6.26 -11.48
N ALA A 25 17.89 7.36 -10.82
CA ALA A 25 17.91 7.45 -9.37
C ALA A 25 16.50 7.56 -8.75
N ALA A 26 15.54 8.15 -9.46
CA ALA A 26 14.18 8.36 -8.96
C ALA A 26 13.38 7.06 -8.81
N ILE A 27 13.62 6.05 -9.65
CA ILE A 27 12.90 4.77 -9.62
C ILE A 27 13.03 4.05 -8.26
N PRO A 28 14.24 3.75 -7.74
CA PRO A 28 14.37 3.11 -6.44
C PRO A 28 13.90 4.00 -5.29
N LEU A 29 14.07 5.33 -5.41
CA LEU A 29 13.59 6.28 -4.39
C LEU A 29 12.07 6.29 -4.29
N LEU A 30 11.36 6.22 -5.41
CA LEU A 30 9.89 6.11 -5.45
C LEU A 30 9.42 4.80 -4.82
N GLY A 31 10.12 3.69 -5.07
CA GLY A 31 9.81 2.40 -4.44
C GLY A 31 9.95 2.43 -2.91
N ILE A 32 11.05 3.00 -2.40
CA ILE A 32 11.26 3.14 -0.95
C ILE A 32 10.24 4.10 -0.33
N PHE A 33 9.93 5.20 -1.02
CA PHE A 33 8.94 6.17 -0.56
C PHE A 33 7.54 5.55 -0.51
N HIS A 34 7.19 4.73 -1.50
CA HIS A 34 5.93 3.99 -1.56
C HIS A 34 5.75 3.08 -0.34
N GLU A 35 6.73 2.20 -0.10
CA GLU A 35 6.73 1.29 1.06
C GLU A 35 6.70 2.07 2.38
N SER A 36 7.40 3.19 2.45
CA SER A 36 7.42 4.05 3.64
C SER A 36 6.05 4.67 3.92
N VAL A 37 5.32 5.09 2.90
CA VAL A 37 3.97 5.68 3.05
C VAL A 37 2.97 4.63 3.50
N ILE A 38 2.97 3.44 2.88
CA ILE A 38 2.09 2.33 3.27
C ILE A 38 2.40 1.91 4.71
N THR A 39 3.67 1.63 5.01
CA THR A 39 4.11 1.20 6.34
C THR A 39 3.77 2.24 7.40
N ASN A 40 3.88 3.54 7.08
CA ASN A 40 3.54 4.60 8.02
C ASN A 40 2.03 4.70 8.28
N ALA A 41 1.20 4.52 7.24
CA ALA A 41 -0.24 4.47 7.38
C ALA A 41 -0.67 3.29 8.27
N ASP A 42 -0.14 2.10 8.00
CA ASP A 42 -0.40 0.89 8.79
C ASP A 42 0.09 1.04 10.24
N SER A 43 1.28 1.57 10.43
CA SER A 43 1.86 1.80 11.77
C SER A 43 1.00 2.74 12.61
N LYS A 44 0.42 3.77 11.98
CA LYS A 44 -0.48 4.71 12.65
C LYS A 44 -1.78 4.03 13.12
N ILE A 45 -2.33 3.11 12.32
CA ILE A 45 -3.50 2.32 12.69
C ILE A 45 -3.14 1.40 13.86
N LYS A 46 -2.09 0.59 13.71
CA LYS A 46 -1.66 -0.37 14.74
C LYS A 46 -1.32 0.31 16.06
N THR A 47 -0.71 1.49 16.02
CA THR A 47 -0.40 2.28 17.23
C THR A 47 -1.68 2.73 17.93
N LYS A 48 -2.70 3.15 17.18
CA LYS A 48 -4.01 3.48 17.75
C LYS A 48 -4.72 2.25 18.32
N GLU A 49 -4.74 1.14 17.59
CA GLU A 49 -5.34 -0.12 18.07
C GLU A 49 -4.66 -0.61 19.35
N ALA A 50 -3.32 -0.54 19.42
CA ALA A 50 -2.56 -0.87 20.61
C ALA A 50 -2.86 0.07 21.79
N THR A 51 -2.99 1.37 21.53
CA THR A 51 -3.35 2.36 22.56
C THR A 51 -4.74 2.09 23.13
N ILE A 52 -5.72 1.77 22.27
CA ILE A 52 -7.08 1.42 22.68
C ILE A 52 -7.07 0.11 23.49
N ALA A 53 -6.39 -0.93 22.99
CA ALA A 53 -6.29 -2.21 23.68
C ALA A 53 -5.63 -2.07 25.06
N GLN A 54 -4.59 -1.23 25.17
CA GLN A 54 -3.94 -0.93 26.44
C GLN A 54 -4.88 -0.19 27.40
N SER A 55 -5.61 0.82 26.92
CA SER A 55 -6.61 1.54 27.73
C SER A 55 -7.66 0.58 28.28
N ILE A 56 -8.16 -0.34 27.46
CA ILE A 56 -9.13 -1.36 27.89
C ILE A 56 -8.52 -2.31 28.91
N ALA A 57 -7.27 -2.74 28.71
CA ALA A 57 -6.56 -3.58 29.67
C ALA A 57 -6.41 -2.88 31.04
N GLU A 58 -6.15 -1.57 31.04
CA GLU A 58 -6.06 -0.74 32.24
C GLU A 58 -7.44 -0.59 32.92
N ASP A 59 -8.51 -0.38 32.15
CA ASP A 59 -9.89 -0.34 32.65
C ASP A 59 -10.30 -1.66 33.33
N ILE A 60 -10.01 -2.81 32.70
CA ILE A 60 -10.31 -4.13 33.27
C ILE A 60 -9.53 -4.33 34.58
N LYS A 61 -8.24 -3.96 34.61
CA LYS A 61 -7.41 -4.02 35.83
C LYS A 61 -7.94 -3.11 36.94
N ALA A 62 -8.55 -1.99 36.58
CA ALA A 62 -9.20 -1.07 37.52
C ALA A 62 -10.60 -1.54 37.96
N GLY A 63 -11.12 -2.65 37.42
CA GLY A 63 -12.45 -3.17 37.72
C GLY A 63 -13.59 -2.52 36.90
N ASN A 64 -13.27 -1.73 35.88
CA ASN A 64 -14.23 -1.16 34.95
C ASN A 64 -14.52 -2.15 33.82
N THR A 65 -15.52 -3.00 34.02
CA THR A 65 -15.84 -4.09 33.09
C THR A 65 -17.02 -3.81 32.17
N ASN A 66 -17.58 -2.60 32.21
CA ASN A 66 -18.65 -2.19 31.30
C ASN A 66 -18.05 -1.59 30.03
N VAL A 67 -18.28 -2.22 28.88
CA VAL A 67 -17.76 -1.79 27.57
C VAL A 67 -18.21 -0.37 27.22
N SER A 68 -19.38 0.08 27.69
CA SER A 68 -19.85 1.45 27.42
C SER A 68 -18.96 2.54 28.04
N ASN A 69 -18.13 2.19 29.02
CA ASN A 69 -17.23 3.12 29.68
C ASN A 69 -15.84 3.15 29.03
N TRP A 70 -15.56 2.22 28.12
CA TRP A 70 -14.27 2.17 27.44
C TRP A 70 -14.22 3.21 26.33
N ASN A 71 -13.09 3.91 26.24
CA ASN A 71 -12.90 4.96 25.24
C ASN A 71 -12.53 4.35 23.87
N ILE A 72 -13.49 3.72 23.22
CA ILE A 72 -13.35 3.16 21.88
C ILE A 72 -13.87 4.20 20.87
N PRO A 73 -13.01 4.75 20.01
CA PRO A 73 -13.44 5.70 18.98
C PRO A 73 -14.40 5.02 17.98
N SER A 74 -15.28 5.80 17.35
CA SER A 74 -16.34 5.28 16.48
C SER A 74 -15.86 4.52 15.24
N ASP A 75 -14.61 4.71 14.84
CA ASP A 75 -13.97 4.01 13.73
C ASP A 75 -13.29 2.70 14.15
N TYR A 76 -13.30 2.34 15.44
CA TYR A 76 -12.71 1.12 15.99
C TYR A 76 -13.73 0.29 16.75
N TYR A 77 -13.43 -0.99 16.92
CA TYR A 77 -14.30 -1.89 17.65
C TYR A 77 -13.55 -3.10 18.23
N LEU A 78 -14.18 -3.71 19.22
CA LEU A 78 -13.80 -5.01 19.77
C LEU A 78 -14.30 -6.12 18.87
N ILE A 79 -13.39 -7.02 18.48
CA ILE A 79 -13.71 -8.09 17.52
C ILE A 79 -14.36 -9.30 18.20
N GLU A 80 -13.97 -9.54 19.43
CA GLU A 80 -14.35 -10.73 20.18
C GLU A 80 -14.82 -10.31 21.57
N ASP A 81 -15.84 -11.00 22.08
CA ASP A 81 -16.28 -10.82 23.45
C ASP A 81 -15.14 -11.26 24.38
N PRO A 82 -14.56 -10.37 25.20
CA PRO A 82 -13.49 -10.75 26.10
C PRO A 82 -13.91 -11.82 27.12
N ASN A 83 -15.21 -12.02 27.38
CA ASN A 83 -15.68 -13.11 28.21
C ASN A 83 -15.56 -14.49 27.57
N GLN A 84 -15.63 -14.58 26.24
CA GLN A 84 -15.52 -15.86 25.53
C GLN A 84 -14.06 -16.26 25.32
N SER A 85 -13.15 -15.30 25.40
CA SER A 85 -11.72 -15.47 25.15
C SER A 85 -10.87 -15.34 26.41
N LYS A 86 -11.49 -15.44 27.60
CA LYS A 86 -10.79 -15.35 28.87
C LYS A 86 -10.34 -16.73 29.36
N VAL A 87 -9.15 -16.77 29.94
CA VAL A 87 -8.58 -17.99 30.53
C VAL A 87 -8.43 -17.76 32.03
N ASP A 88 -9.11 -18.57 32.84
CA ASP A 88 -8.91 -18.57 34.29
C ASP A 88 -7.51 -19.11 34.61
N MET A 89 -6.70 -18.29 35.28
CA MET A 89 -5.35 -18.64 35.69
C MET A 89 -5.30 -19.14 37.15
N GLY A 90 -6.44 -19.21 37.82
CA GLY A 90 -6.56 -19.52 39.23
C GLY A 90 -6.30 -18.30 40.12
N ASN A 91 -6.56 -18.46 41.43
CA ASN A 91 -6.37 -17.43 42.46
C ASN A 91 -7.11 -16.10 42.18
N GLY A 92 -8.25 -16.14 41.47
CA GLY A 92 -9.03 -14.94 41.15
C GLY A 92 -8.39 -14.05 40.09
N VAL A 93 -7.52 -14.62 39.25
CA VAL A 93 -6.86 -13.94 38.15
C VAL A 93 -7.27 -14.56 36.83
N THR A 94 -7.46 -13.71 35.82
CA THR A 94 -7.89 -14.13 34.50
C THR A 94 -7.08 -13.41 33.44
N GLU A 95 -6.68 -14.13 32.40
CA GLU A 95 -6.11 -13.55 31.19
C GLU A 95 -7.23 -13.22 30.21
N TYR A 96 -7.25 -11.97 29.77
CA TYR A 96 -8.19 -11.45 28.80
C TYR A 96 -7.49 -11.24 27.47
N LYS A 97 -8.05 -11.80 26.40
CA LYS A 97 -7.67 -11.48 25.03
C LYS A 97 -8.49 -10.28 24.55
N ILE A 98 -7.80 -9.18 24.26
CA ILE A 98 -8.39 -7.93 23.76
C ILE A 98 -8.00 -7.81 22.30
N SER A 99 -8.98 -7.88 21.40
CA SER A 99 -8.77 -7.78 19.95
C SER A 99 -9.46 -6.54 19.42
N ILE A 100 -8.68 -5.58 18.92
CA ILE A 100 -9.15 -4.30 18.39
C ILE A 100 -8.89 -4.24 16.89
N GLY A 101 -9.92 -3.91 16.13
CA GLY A 101 -9.82 -3.66 14.70
C GLY A 101 -10.41 -2.31 14.34
N LYS A 102 -9.84 -1.68 13.33
CA LYS A 102 -10.47 -0.54 12.66
C LYS A 102 -11.56 -1.01 11.68
N LEU A 103 -12.70 -0.31 11.64
CA LEU A 103 -13.75 -0.50 10.63
C LEU A 103 -13.15 -0.41 9.23
N GLN A 104 -13.49 -1.37 8.36
CA GLN A 104 -13.16 -1.33 6.94
C GLN A 104 -11.65 -1.27 6.61
N SER A 105 -10.79 -1.73 7.52
CA SER A 105 -9.34 -1.60 7.38
C SER A 105 -8.70 -2.70 6.52
N GLY A 106 -9.35 -3.86 6.34
CA GLY A 106 -8.78 -5.02 5.64
C GLY A 106 -7.53 -5.64 6.30
N THR A 107 -6.96 -4.97 7.30
CA THR A 107 -5.77 -5.36 8.06
C THR A 107 -6.10 -6.32 9.19
N ASP A 108 -5.16 -7.22 9.49
CA ASP A 108 -5.24 -8.05 10.69
C ASP A 108 -5.35 -7.19 11.96
N PRO A 109 -6.25 -7.55 12.88
CA PRO A 109 -6.47 -6.78 14.08
C PRO A 109 -5.32 -6.88 15.07
N PHE A 110 -5.20 -5.87 15.91
CA PHE A 110 -4.27 -5.90 17.03
C PHE A 110 -4.84 -6.74 18.17
N VAL A 111 -4.03 -7.69 18.66
CA VAL A 111 -4.39 -8.56 19.79
C VAL A 111 -3.44 -8.32 20.96
N LEU A 112 -4.01 -8.04 22.13
CA LEU A 112 -3.31 -7.90 23.40
C LEU A 112 -3.83 -8.92 24.40
N TYR A 113 -2.91 -9.58 25.12
CA TYR A 113 -3.25 -10.43 26.27
C TYR A 113 -2.96 -9.66 27.56
N ALA A 114 -3.98 -9.51 28.41
CA ALA A 114 -3.89 -8.75 29.65
C ALA A 114 -4.30 -9.62 30.84
N ILE A 115 -3.46 -9.68 31.86
CA ILE A 115 -3.76 -10.36 33.13
C ILE A 115 -4.40 -9.36 34.10
N ALA A 116 -5.58 -9.69 34.61
CA ALA A 116 -6.36 -8.84 35.51
C ALA A 116 -7.18 -9.68 36.50
N PRO A 117 -7.75 -9.09 37.57
CA PRO A 117 -8.67 -9.79 38.46
C PRO A 117 -9.86 -10.36 37.70
N SER A 118 -10.33 -11.55 38.11
CA SER A 118 -11.47 -12.21 37.48
C SER A 118 -12.73 -11.35 37.61
N ALA A 119 -13.24 -10.90 36.47
CA ALA A 119 -14.43 -10.09 36.37
C ALA A 119 -15.23 -10.40 35.09
N GLU A 120 -16.54 -10.19 35.14
CA GLU A 120 -17.44 -10.36 34.01
C GLU A 120 -17.56 -9.05 33.23
N ILE A 121 -17.30 -9.12 31.92
CA ILE A 121 -17.42 -7.98 31.02
C ILE A 121 -18.89 -7.82 30.63
N THR A 122 -19.44 -6.61 30.73
CA THR A 122 -20.86 -6.33 30.51
C THR A 122 -21.05 -5.29 29.41
N GLY A 123 -22.21 -5.30 28.75
CA GLY A 123 -22.56 -4.30 27.73
C GLY A 123 -21.89 -4.50 26.36
N TYR A 124 -21.25 -5.65 26.14
CA TYR A 124 -20.70 -5.98 24.82
C TYR A 124 -21.82 -6.37 23.85
N THR A 125 -21.93 -5.63 22.76
CA THR A 125 -22.68 -6.06 21.57
C THR A 125 -21.68 -6.21 20.43
N PRO A 126 -21.55 -7.41 19.83
CA PRO A 126 -20.59 -7.62 18.76
C PRO A 126 -20.92 -6.70 17.58
N PRO A 127 -19.91 -6.05 17.00
CA PRO A 127 -20.09 -5.18 15.85
C PRO A 127 -20.46 -6.01 14.62
N ASN A 128 -21.36 -5.49 13.79
CA ASN A 128 -21.60 -6.07 12.48
C ASN A 128 -20.45 -5.69 11.55
N PHE A 129 -19.62 -6.66 11.23
CA PHE A 129 -18.54 -6.52 10.27
C PHE A 129 -19.11 -6.42 8.86
N TYR A 130 -19.15 -5.22 8.31
CA TYR A 130 -19.21 -5.05 6.87
C TYR A 130 -17.79 -4.81 6.37
N SER A 131 -17.25 -5.82 5.68
CA SER A 131 -16.05 -5.69 4.86
C SER A 131 -16.43 -4.82 3.66
N ASP A 132 -16.45 -3.52 3.85
CA ASP A 132 -16.40 -2.59 2.74
C ASP A 132 -14.96 -2.13 2.63
N ASN A 133 -14.33 -2.45 1.52
CA ASN A 133 -12.94 -2.17 1.19
C ASN A 133 -12.74 -0.66 0.86
N GLY A 134 -13.59 0.21 1.39
CA GLY A 134 -13.98 1.44 0.70
C GLY A 134 -12.98 2.61 0.79
N ASP A 135 -12.25 2.75 1.89
CA ASP A 135 -11.47 3.98 2.17
C ASP A 135 -9.96 3.73 2.29
N TYR A 136 -9.56 2.63 2.93
CA TYR A 136 -8.15 2.22 3.02
C TYR A 136 -7.62 1.65 1.70
N ASP A 137 -8.40 0.76 1.10
CA ASP A 137 -8.01 0.22 -0.20
C ASP A 137 -8.06 1.32 -1.25
N ASP A 138 -8.89 2.36 -1.15
CA ASP A 138 -8.90 3.42 -2.17
C ASP A 138 -7.63 4.28 -2.17
N ILE A 139 -7.05 4.59 -1.00
CA ILE A 139 -5.77 5.32 -0.92
C ILE A 139 -4.59 4.43 -1.36
N ILE A 140 -4.54 3.18 -0.88
CA ILE A 140 -3.46 2.24 -1.24
C ILE A 140 -3.58 1.84 -2.72
N ASN A 141 -4.78 1.58 -3.23
CA ASN A 141 -5.02 1.30 -4.65
C ASN A 141 -4.71 2.52 -5.51
N ARG A 142 -5.04 3.74 -5.09
CA ARG A 142 -4.61 4.96 -5.79
C ARG A 142 -3.10 5.11 -5.84
N LEU A 143 -2.39 4.85 -4.74
CA LEU A 143 -0.92 4.89 -4.75
C LEU A 143 -0.32 3.79 -5.62
N ASN A 144 -0.82 2.56 -5.50
CA ASN A 144 -0.41 1.43 -6.33
C ASN A 144 -0.68 1.70 -7.82
N ASP A 145 -1.82 2.28 -8.15
CA ASP A 145 -2.16 2.68 -9.52
C ASP A 145 -1.21 3.77 -10.03
N ILE A 146 -0.87 4.77 -9.21
CA ILE A 146 0.10 5.83 -9.59
C ILE A 146 1.50 5.24 -9.81
N VAL A 147 2.00 4.42 -8.89
CA VAL A 147 3.33 3.79 -9.01
C VAL A 147 3.37 2.88 -10.23
N THR A 148 2.33 2.07 -10.41
CA THR A 148 2.17 1.19 -11.58
C THR A 148 2.14 2.01 -12.88
N LEU A 149 1.40 3.11 -12.91
CA LEU A 149 1.35 4.03 -14.06
C LEU A 149 2.75 4.58 -14.39
N VAL A 150 3.51 5.05 -13.39
CA VAL A 150 4.87 5.57 -13.58
C VAL A 150 5.80 4.49 -14.13
N ILE A 151 5.74 3.28 -13.58
CA ILE A 151 6.54 2.14 -14.05
C ILE A 151 6.17 1.80 -15.50
N VAL A 152 4.89 1.72 -15.83
CA VAL A 152 4.39 1.41 -17.18
C VAL A 152 4.80 2.49 -18.18
N ILE A 153 4.66 3.77 -17.85
CA ILE A 153 5.09 4.89 -18.72
C ILE A 153 6.60 4.82 -18.98
N THR A 154 7.39 4.59 -17.93
CA THR A 154 8.85 4.51 -18.03
C THR A 154 9.28 3.33 -18.89
N TRP A 155 8.68 2.16 -18.66
CA TRP A 155 8.93 0.96 -19.46
C TRP A 155 8.57 1.19 -20.93
N THR A 156 7.40 1.77 -21.18
CA THR A 156 6.90 2.07 -22.54
C THR A 156 7.84 3.00 -23.27
N ALA A 157 8.31 4.05 -22.61
CA ALA A 157 9.26 5.00 -23.18
C ALA A 157 10.59 4.32 -23.56
N LEU A 158 11.15 3.50 -22.66
CA LEU A 158 12.41 2.81 -22.92
C LEU A 158 12.28 1.73 -24.00
N PHE A 159 11.22 0.91 -23.96
CA PHE A 159 10.97 -0.09 -24.98
C PHE A 159 10.75 0.58 -26.36
N SER A 160 9.96 1.65 -26.39
CA SER A 160 9.72 2.41 -27.63
C SER A 160 10.99 3.02 -28.20
N LEU A 161 11.80 3.67 -27.36
CA LEU A 161 12.98 4.43 -27.82
C LEU A 161 14.14 3.51 -28.21
N PHE A 162 14.40 2.45 -27.44
CA PHE A 162 15.59 1.62 -27.61
C PHE A 162 15.34 0.31 -28.37
N VAL A 163 14.10 -0.18 -28.45
CA VAL A 163 13.78 -1.47 -29.08
C VAL A 163 12.92 -1.30 -30.32
N VAL A 164 11.86 -0.49 -30.23
CA VAL A 164 10.87 -0.35 -31.30
C VAL A 164 11.33 0.64 -32.36
N LEU A 165 11.73 1.85 -31.98
CA LEU A 165 12.15 2.91 -32.89
C LEU A 165 13.24 2.45 -33.87
N PRO A 166 14.31 1.75 -33.43
CA PRO A 166 15.38 1.33 -34.35
C PRO A 166 14.95 0.23 -35.33
N LYS A 167 13.90 -0.53 -35.03
CA LYS A 167 13.47 -1.69 -35.83
C LYS A 167 12.25 -1.42 -36.70
N LEU A 168 11.31 -0.62 -36.21
CA LEU A 168 9.98 -0.44 -36.78
C LEU A 168 9.62 1.04 -36.99
N GLY A 169 10.48 1.97 -36.56
CA GLY A 169 10.24 3.41 -36.66
C GLY A 169 9.04 3.87 -35.83
N LEU A 170 8.55 5.07 -36.14
CA LEU A 170 7.46 5.72 -35.41
C LEU A 170 6.14 4.94 -35.47
N GLY A 171 5.86 4.24 -36.57
CA GLY A 171 4.65 3.42 -36.72
C GLY A 171 4.59 2.29 -35.69
N GLY A 172 5.72 1.63 -35.41
CA GLY A 172 5.77 0.61 -34.36
C GLY A 172 5.55 1.17 -32.95
N ILE A 173 5.99 2.41 -32.69
CA ILE A 173 5.77 3.06 -31.38
C ILE A 173 4.28 3.30 -31.15
N ILE A 174 3.57 3.79 -32.16
CA ILE A 174 2.13 4.03 -32.08
C ILE A 174 1.40 2.73 -31.72
N THR A 175 1.71 1.62 -32.40
CA THR A 175 1.11 0.31 -32.10
C THR A 175 1.34 -0.14 -30.66
N VAL A 176 2.56 0.06 -30.12
CA VAL A 176 2.90 -0.29 -28.73
C VAL A 176 2.11 0.57 -27.74
N VAL A 177 2.05 1.88 -27.96
CA VAL A 177 1.32 2.81 -27.09
C VAL A 177 -0.17 2.50 -27.09
N ASP A 178 -0.77 2.30 -28.26
CA ASP A 178 -2.19 1.95 -28.41
C ASP A 178 -2.52 0.64 -27.69
N ASN A 179 -1.65 -0.38 -27.79
CA ASN A 179 -1.86 -1.65 -27.11
C ASN A 179 -1.81 -1.54 -25.58
N ILE A 180 -0.93 -0.69 -25.05
CA ILE A 180 -0.82 -0.43 -23.61
C ILE A 180 -2.05 0.32 -23.11
N ILE A 181 -2.53 1.33 -23.86
CA ILE A 181 -3.76 2.06 -23.52
C ILE A 181 -4.98 1.13 -23.54
N ASP A 182 -5.13 0.30 -24.58
CA ASP A 182 -6.22 -0.68 -24.66
C ASP A 182 -6.17 -1.70 -23.50
N SER A 183 -4.98 -2.19 -23.17
CA SER A 183 -4.80 -3.11 -22.04
C SER A 183 -5.08 -2.43 -20.70
N TRP A 184 -4.71 -1.16 -20.54
CA TRP A 184 -5.02 -0.36 -19.35
C TRP A 184 -6.52 -0.13 -19.18
N ASN A 185 -7.24 0.13 -20.27
CA ASN A 185 -8.70 0.28 -20.29
C ASN A 185 -9.42 -1.04 -19.97
N LYS A 186 -8.77 -2.19 -20.23
CA LYS A 186 -9.25 -3.53 -19.85
C LYS A 186 -8.88 -3.94 -18.42
N ASN A 187 -8.43 -2.99 -17.61
CA ASN A 187 -8.04 -3.18 -16.21
C ASN A 187 -6.84 -4.13 -16.01
N ILE A 188 -5.98 -4.27 -17.02
CA ILE A 188 -4.69 -4.98 -16.88
C ILE A 188 -3.69 -4.00 -16.29
N ARG A 189 -3.26 -4.25 -15.04
CA ARG A 189 -2.34 -3.37 -14.29
C ARG A 189 -0.92 -3.95 -14.15
N ALA A 190 -0.76 -5.27 -14.28
CA ALA A 190 0.55 -5.90 -14.14
C ALA A 190 1.49 -5.53 -15.29
N LEU A 191 2.67 -4.98 -14.97
CA LEU A 191 3.69 -4.60 -15.95
C LEU A 191 4.04 -5.77 -16.88
N LYS A 192 4.20 -6.97 -16.33
CA LYS A 192 4.53 -8.19 -17.10
C LYS A 192 3.55 -8.44 -18.24
N ASP A 193 2.26 -8.33 -17.97
CA ASP A 193 1.20 -8.63 -18.93
C ASP A 193 1.09 -7.52 -19.98
N LEU A 194 1.15 -6.27 -19.53
CA LEU A 194 1.20 -5.09 -20.40
C LEU A 194 2.39 -5.16 -21.36
N ALA A 195 3.58 -5.39 -20.83
CA ALA A 195 4.83 -5.49 -21.58
C ALA A 195 4.78 -6.64 -22.59
N THR A 196 4.27 -7.80 -22.18
CA THR A 196 4.19 -9.00 -23.05
C THR A 196 3.19 -8.78 -24.18
N ASN A 197 2.03 -8.18 -23.92
CA ASN A 197 1.02 -7.89 -24.94
C ASN A 197 1.53 -6.83 -25.93
N ALA A 198 2.15 -5.76 -25.42
CA ALA A 198 2.74 -4.71 -26.23
C ALA A 198 3.84 -5.27 -27.14
N ALA A 199 4.75 -6.10 -26.61
CA ALA A 199 5.83 -6.69 -27.38
C ALA A 199 5.33 -7.68 -28.45
N LYS A 200 4.29 -8.46 -28.13
CA LYS A 200 3.60 -9.33 -29.11
C LYS A 200 2.94 -8.54 -30.24
N SER A 201 2.35 -7.38 -29.94
CA SER A 201 1.67 -6.53 -30.95
C SER A 201 2.60 -6.07 -32.08
N VAL A 202 3.89 -5.95 -31.79
CA VAL A 202 4.93 -5.57 -32.76
C VAL A 202 5.88 -6.73 -33.13
N ASN A 203 5.58 -7.95 -32.67
CA ASN A 203 6.40 -9.14 -32.87
C ASN A 203 7.89 -8.94 -32.49
N LEU A 204 8.13 -8.27 -31.35
CA LEU A 204 9.47 -8.05 -30.81
C LEU A 204 9.64 -8.74 -29.47
N ASN A 205 10.86 -9.19 -29.19
CA ASN A 205 11.20 -9.74 -27.88
C ASN A 205 11.60 -8.61 -26.92
N ILE A 206 11.17 -8.76 -25.66
CA ILE A 206 11.55 -7.84 -24.58
C ILE A 206 12.97 -8.18 -24.12
N PRO A 207 13.92 -7.24 -24.19
CA PRO A 207 15.27 -7.43 -23.68
C PRO A 207 15.28 -7.75 -22.17
N TRP A 208 16.27 -8.51 -21.72
CA TRP A 208 16.42 -8.89 -20.30
C TRP A 208 16.48 -7.67 -19.36
N TRP A 209 17.14 -6.60 -19.79
CA TRP A 209 17.30 -5.37 -19.03
C TRP A 209 16.02 -4.52 -18.92
N LEU A 210 14.93 -4.89 -19.61
CA LEU A 210 13.60 -4.30 -19.51
C LEU A 210 12.60 -5.18 -18.73
N LYS A 211 13.04 -6.31 -18.17
CA LYS A 211 12.22 -7.21 -17.36
C LYS A 211 12.36 -6.85 -15.89
N TRP A 212 11.67 -5.80 -15.46
CA TRP A 212 11.73 -5.28 -14.08
C TRP A 212 10.62 -5.82 -13.18
N TRP A 213 10.03 -6.94 -13.57
CA TRP A 213 8.98 -7.66 -12.85
C TRP A 213 9.45 -9.05 -12.47
#